data_AF-A0A1F6G9J7-F1
#
_entry.id   AF-A0A1F6G9J7-F1
#
_cell.length_a   1.000
_cell.length_b   1.000
_cell.length_c   1.000
_cell.angle_alpha   90.00
_cell.angle_beta   90.00
_cell.angle_gamma   90.00
#
_symmetry.space_group_name_H-M   'P 1'
#
loop_
_entity.id
_entity.type
_entity.pdbx_description
1 polymer ?
#
loop_
_entity_poly.entity_id
_entity_poly.type
_entity_poly.pdbx_seq_one_letter_code
_entity_poly.pdbx_strand_id
1 'polypeptide(L)'
;MNQIVKAPSLQAYAARLRKALLKGQPIEKLLDLHQANQTYLARFRLRNLKLAPPDRFAFEFIERVEILRPDFKSGYQRLGGQGHGIFQDLTERMIRTQQLYFPEMKTYPKVVWLDRFSTRKLAHYSLNRDEIAFSLIFDRLNAPKVLLDYLAFHELLHKDVGIKRQKGRISAHGPDFKAREREYPGFKEIEPLIHRFMRGDL
;
A
#
# COMPACT_ATOMS: atom_id res chain seq x y z
N MET A 1 -34.65 0.79 19.28
CA MET A 1 -34.18 1.44 18.04
C MET A 1 -32.97 0.66 17.53
N ASN A 2 -33.20 -0.37 16.70
CA ASN A 2 -32.11 -1.21 16.17
C ASN A 2 -31.30 -0.36 15.19
N GLN A 3 -30.12 0.11 15.62
CA GLN A 3 -29.11 0.56 14.68
C GLN A 3 -28.75 -0.64 13.83
N ILE A 4 -29.18 -0.63 12.57
CA ILE A 4 -28.67 -1.55 11.56
C ILE A 4 -27.18 -1.22 11.46
N VAL A 5 -26.34 -2.00 12.14
CA VAL A 5 -24.89 -1.93 11.99
C VAL A 5 -24.63 -2.26 10.54
N LYS A 6 -24.38 -1.22 9.74
CA LYS A 6 -24.10 -1.35 8.32
C LYS A 6 -22.90 -2.29 8.19
N ALA A 7 -23.06 -3.39 7.47
CA ALA A 7 -21.98 -4.33 7.23
C ALA A 7 -20.75 -3.54 6.72
N PRO A 8 -19.56 -3.70 7.33
CA PRO A 8 -18.39 -2.95 6.91
C PRO A 8 -18.02 -3.32 5.46
N SER A 9 -17.42 -2.38 4.72
CA SER A 9 -16.91 -2.69 3.39
C SER A 9 -15.74 -3.67 3.44
N LEU A 10 -15.43 -4.35 2.33
CA LEU A 10 -14.25 -5.21 2.21
C LEU A 10 -12.97 -4.49 2.64
N GLN A 11 -12.80 -3.24 2.19
CA GLN A 11 -11.67 -2.39 2.58
C GLN A 11 -11.63 -2.12 4.09
N ALA A 12 -12.78 -1.83 4.72
CA ALA A 12 -12.84 -1.56 6.16
C ALA A 12 -12.52 -2.82 6.98
N TYR A 13 -13.02 -3.99 6.58
CA TYR A 13 -12.67 -5.24 7.23
C TYR A 13 -11.19 -5.58 7.05
N ALA A 14 -10.66 -5.53 5.81
CA ALA A 14 -9.25 -5.78 5.53
C ALA A 14 -8.32 -4.85 6.34
N ALA A 15 -8.62 -3.55 6.41
CA ALA A 15 -7.85 -2.58 7.18
C ALA A 15 -7.87 -2.89 8.70
N ARG A 16 -9.02 -3.29 9.24
CA ARG A 16 -9.14 -3.71 10.66
C ARG A 16 -8.37 -4.99 10.94
N LEU A 17 -8.46 -5.98 10.05
CA LEU A 17 -7.72 -7.23 10.15
C LEU A 17 -6.22 -6.96 10.11
N ARG A 18 -5.75 -6.20 9.12
CA ARG A 18 -4.36 -5.74 9.00
C ARG A 18 -3.86 -5.09 10.29
N LYS A 19 -4.63 -4.15 10.84
CA LYS A 19 -4.27 -3.46 12.09
C LYS A 19 -4.19 -4.42 13.27
N ALA A 20 -5.09 -5.40 13.37
CA ALA A 20 -5.07 -6.39 14.44
C ALA A 20 -3.85 -7.32 14.33
N LEU A 21 -3.49 -7.75 13.12
CA LEU A 21 -2.30 -8.57 12.86
C LEU A 21 -1.01 -7.82 13.21
N LEU A 22 -0.86 -6.57 12.76
CA LEU A 22 0.33 -5.73 13.07
C LEU A 22 0.46 -5.44 14.57
N LYS A 23 -0.66 -5.34 15.28
CA LYS A 23 -0.68 -5.17 16.74
C LYS A 23 -0.43 -6.46 17.51
N GLY A 24 -0.25 -7.58 16.81
CA GLY A 24 -0.14 -8.89 17.43
C GLY A 24 -1.30 -9.25 18.32
N GLN A 25 -2.52 -8.94 17.88
CA GLN A 25 -3.71 -9.41 18.59
C GLN A 25 -3.72 -10.94 18.63
N PRO A 26 -4.20 -11.52 19.74
CA PRO A 26 -4.26 -12.97 19.88
C PRO A 26 -5.30 -13.55 18.90
N ILE A 27 -5.14 -14.83 18.56
CA ILE A 27 -5.91 -15.48 17.47
C ILE A 27 -7.42 -15.40 17.71
N GLU A 28 -7.88 -15.48 18.95
CA GLU A 28 -9.29 -15.38 19.34
C GLU A 28 -9.90 -14.07 18.84
N LYS A 29 -9.19 -12.94 19.02
CA LYS A 29 -9.66 -11.64 18.53
C LYS A 29 -9.67 -11.53 17.00
N LEU A 30 -8.76 -12.23 16.32
CA LEU A 30 -8.75 -12.29 14.86
C LEU A 30 -9.94 -13.12 14.35
N LEU A 31 -10.24 -14.23 15.02
CA LEU A 31 -11.38 -15.09 14.73
C LEU A 31 -12.71 -14.38 15.00
N ASP A 32 -12.85 -13.66 16.12
CA ASP A 32 -14.03 -12.84 16.41
C ASP A 32 -14.27 -11.80 15.31
N LEU A 33 -13.20 -11.12 14.89
CA LEU A 33 -13.27 -10.16 13.80
C LEU A 33 -13.68 -10.84 12.49
N HIS A 34 -13.18 -12.05 12.19
CA HIS A 34 -13.59 -12.81 11.01
C HIS A 34 -15.06 -13.22 11.08
N GLN A 35 -15.49 -13.76 12.22
CA GLN A 35 -16.85 -14.24 12.46
C GLN A 35 -17.87 -13.12 12.26
N ALA A 36 -17.59 -11.93 12.79
CA ALA A 36 -18.42 -10.74 12.60
C ALA A 36 -18.58 -10.30 11.13
N ASN A 37 -17.72 -10.78 10.23
CA ASN A 37 -17.70 -10.43 8.81
C ASN A 37 -17.98 -11.62 7.87
N GLN A 38 -18.09 -12.85 8.38
CA GLN A 38 -18.14 -14.08 7.58
C GLN A 38 -19.32 -14.12 6.61
N THR A 39 -20.53 -13.75 7.07
CA THR A 39 -21.73 -13.70 6.23
C THR A 39 -21.62 -12.67 5.11
N TYR A 40 -20.91 -11.57 5.34
CA TYR A 40 -20.64 -10.56 4.32
C TYR A 40 -19.64 -11.09 3.28
N LEU A 41 -18.55 -11.72 3.74
CA LEU A 41 -17.53 -12.33 2.87
C LEU A 41 -18.09 -13.45 1.97
N ALA A 42 -18.99 -14.27 2.49
CA ALA A 42 -19.60 -15.37 1.75
C ALA A 42 -20.25 -14.91 0.43
N ARG A 43 -20.78 -13.68 0.39
CA ARG A 43 -21.42 -13.09 -0.80
C ARG A 43 -20.43 -12.87 -1.95
N PHE A 44 -19.14 -12.72 -1.65
CA PHE A 44 -18.08 -12.51 -2.62
C PHE A 44 -17.41 -13.82 -3.05
N ARG A 45 -17.39 -14.85 -2.20
CA ARG A 45 -16.90 -16.19 -2.55
C ARG A 45 -17.84 -16.95 -3.48
N LEU A 46 -19.15 -16.74 -3.33
CA LEU A 46 -20.19 -17.51 -4.03
C LEU A 46 -20.62 -16.90 -5.37
N ARG A 47 -20.11 -15.72 -5.73
CA ARG A 47 -20.51 -15.03 -6.95
C ARG A 47 -19.27 -14.62 -7.74
N ASN A 48 -19.31 -14.79 -9.06
CA ASN A 48 -18.37 -14.17 -10.01
C ASN A 48 -18.58 -12.63 -10.07
N LEU A 49 -18.58 -11.96 -8.91
CA LEU A 49 -18.73 -10.51 -8.82
C LEU A 49 -17.45 -9.87 -9.32
N LYS A 50 -17.59 -9.01 -10.33
CA LYS A 50 -16.53 -8.06 -10.68
C LYS A 50 -16.40 -7.04 -9.55
N LEU A 51 -15.41 -7.24 -8.69
CA LEU A 51 -15.03 -6.28 -7.65
C LEU A 51 -14.32 -5.08 -8.28
N ALA A 52 -14.62 -3.89 -7.78
CA ALA A 52 -13.80 -2.72 -8.06
C ALA A 52 -12.36 -2.97 -7.57
N PRO A 53 -11.32 -2.42 -8.22
CA PRO A 53 -9.94 -2.76 -7.88
C PRO A 53 -9.58 -2.62 -6.38
N PRO A 54 -9.94 -1.53 -5.68
CA PRO A 54 -9.73 -1.43 -4.23
C PRO A 54 -10.31 -2.59 -3.40
N ASP A 55 -11.54 -2.99 -3.73
CA ASP A 55 -12.24 -4.06 -3.02
C ASP A 55 -11.67 -5.43 -3.36
N ARG A 56 -11.21 -5.62 -4.62
CA ARG A 56 -10.50 -6.82 -5.04
C ARG A 56 -9.20 -7.02 -4.26
N PHE A 57 -8.37 -5.98 -4.16
CA PHE A 57 -7.14 -6.04 -3.36
C PHE A 57 -7.43 -6.29 -1.87
N ALA A 58 -8.46 -5.65 -1.31
CA ALA A 58 -8.87 -5.89 0.07
C ALA A 58 -9.34 -7.33 0.30
N PHE A 59 -10.12 -7.88 -0.63
CA PHE A 59 -10.58 -9.27 -0.57
C PHE A 59 -9.43 -10.26 -0.70
N GLU A 60 -8.53 -10.07 -1.67
CA GLU A 60 -7.32 -10.89 -1.83
C GLU A 60 -6.46 -10.87 -0.56
N PHE A 61 -6.29 -9.71 0.08
CA PHE A 61 -5.59 -9.60 1.36
C PHE A 61 -6.24 -10.48 2.44
N ILE A 62 -7.57 -10.39 2.61
CA ILE A 62 -8.32 -11.19 3.59
C ILE A 62 -8.12 -12.68 3.35
N GLU A 63 -8.28 -13.13 2.11
CA GLU A 63 -8.13 -14.55 1.76
C GLU A 63 -6.69 -15.04 2.00
N ARG A 64 -5.69 -14.17 1.83
CA ARG A 64 -4.27 -14.53 1.91
C ARG A 64 -3.70 -14.57 3.33
N VAL A 65 -4.29 -13.86 4.30
CA VAL A 65 -3.83 -13.94 5.70
C VAL A 65 -4.11 -15.32 6.30
N GLU A 66 -5.15 -16.02 5.83
CA GLU A 66 -5.41 -17.43 6.15
C GLU A 66 -5.56 -17.72 7.66
N ILE A 67 -6.14 -16.78 8.43
CA ILE A 67 -6.37 -16.89 9.89
C ILE A 67 -7.19 -18.11 10.33
N LEU A 68 -7.89 -18.78 9.41
CA LEU A 68 -8.69 -19.97 9.69
C LEU A 68 -7.88 -21.27 9.61
N ARG A 69 -6.62 -21.23 9.17
CA ARG A 69 -5.78 -22.44 9.11
C ARG A 69 -5.43 -22.92 10.52
N PRO A 70 -5.51 -24.22 10.83
CA PRO A 70 -5.22 -24.75 12.17
C PRO A 70 -3.81 -24.43 12.69
N ASP A 71 -2.85 -24.28 11.78
CA ASP A 71 -1.45 -23.97 12.06
C ASP A 71 -1.13 -22.47 11.92
N PHE A 72 -2.15 -21.60 11.85
CA PHE A 72 -1.94 -20.17 11.76
C PHE A 72 -1.11 -19.66 12.94
N LYS A 73 0.08 -19.16 12.63
CA LYS A 73 0.92 -18.41 13.56
C LYS A 73 0.87 -16.95 13.15
N SER A 74 0.56 -16.07 14.08
CA SER A 74 0.66 -14.62 13.87
C SER A 74 2.14 -14.21 13.77
N GLY A 75 2.82 -14.58 12.69
CA GLY A 75 4.23 -14.23 12.41
C GLY A 75 4.43 -12.74 12.07
N TYR A 76 3.35 -11.99 11.88
CA TYR A 76 3.34 -10.57 11.53
C TYR A 76 3.78 -9.63 12.67
N GLN A 77 4.03 -10.15 13.87
CA GLN A 77 4.22 -9.38 15.10
C GLN A 77 5.63 -8.80 15.29
N ARG A 78 6.61 -9.18 14.48
CA ARG A 78 8.02 -8.99 14.82
C ARG A 78 8.82 -8.08 13.89
N LEU A 79 8.14 -7.20 13.15
CA LEU A 79 8.81 -6.22 12.30
C LEU A 79 8.39 -4.81 12.74
N GLY A 80 9.09 -4.31 13.76
CA GLY A 80 8.86 -2.96 14.28
C GLY A 80 9.42 -1.91 13.31
N GLY A 81 8.63 -0.88 12.99
CA GLY A 81 9.04 0.22 12.11
C GLY A 81 7.93 0.59 11.14
N GLN A 82 7.86 1.85 10.72
CA GLN A 82 6.69 2.36 9.99
C GLN A 82 6.53 1.75 8.58
N GLY A 83 7.61 1.24 7.98
CA GLY A 83 7.63 0.66 6.63
C GLY A 83 7.16 -0.79 6.53
N HIS A 84 6.93 -1.46 7.67
CA HIS A 84 6.55 -2.86 7.70
C HIS A 84 5.06 -3.07 7.49
N GLY A 85 4.75 -3.87 6.48
CA GLY A 85 3.43 -4.41 6.20
C GLY A 85 3.28 -5.83 6.70
N ILE A 86 2.17 -6.46 6.33
CA ILE A 86 1.89 -7.87 6.62
C ILE A 86 2.73 -8.77 5.72
N PHE A 87 2.86 -8.40 4.44
CA PHE A 87 3.54 -9.21 3.44
C PHE A 87 4.76 -8.54 2.83
N GLN A 88 4.95 -7.23 3.02
CA GLN A 88 6.05 -6.46 2.45
C GLN A 88 6.71 -5.58 3.50
N ASP A 89 8.04 -5.45 3.43
CA ASP A 89 8.78 -4.35 4.06
C ASP A 89 9.32 -3.45 2.95
N LEU A 90 8.98 -2.16 3.03
CA LEU A 90 9.38 -1.15 2.06
C LEU A 90 10.66 -0.43 2.46
N THR A 91 11.18 -0.67 3.66
CA THR A 91 12.33 0.04 4.23
C THR A 91 13.60 -0.22 3.42
N GLU A 92 13.97 -1.48 3.21
CA GLU A 92 15.18 -1.85 2.45
C GLU A 92 15.12 -1.31 1.02
N ARG A 93 13.94 -1.42 0.39
CA ARG A 93 13.71 -0.91 -0.96
C ARG A 93 13.95 0.58 -1.04
N MET A 94 13.38 1.34 -0.12
CA MET A 94 13.51 2.78 -0.06
C MET A 94 14.96 3.22 0.13
N ILE A 95 15.70 2.53 1.01
CA ILE A 95 17.13 2.76 1.21
C ILE A 95 17.91 2.51 -0.09
N ARG A 96 17.68 1.36 -0.74
CA ARG A 96 18.34 1.01 -2.01
C ARG A 96 18.05 2.04 -3.10
N THR A 97 16.79 2.45 -3.25
CA THR A 97 16.40 3.44 -4.26
C THR A 97 17.02 4.80 -3.99
N GLN A 98 17.07 5.24 -2.73
CA GLN A 98 17.75 6.48 -2.37
C GLN A 98 19.24 6.42 -2.70
N GLN A 99 19.93 5.34 -2.31
CA GLN A 99 21.37 5.19 -2.59
C GLN A 99 21.68 5.19 -4.09
N LEU A 100 20.82 4.58 -4.91
CA LEU A 100 21.03 4.47 -6.36
C LEU A 100 20.78 5.79 -7.10
N TYR A 101 19.70 6.51 -6.77
CA TYR A 101 19.25 7.67 -7.56
C TYR A 101 19.50 9.02 -6.90
N PHE A 102 19.72 9.04 -5.57
CA PHE A 102 19.86 10.25 -4.78
C PHE A 102 21.00 10.12 -3.75
N PRO A 103 22.24 9.77 -4.16
CA PRO A 103 23.34 9.51 -3.22
C PRO A 103 23.69 10.70 -2.33
N GLU A 104 23.45 11.93 -2.81
CA GLU A 104 23.68 13.17 -2.05
C GLU A 104 22.63 13.43 -0.96
N MET A 105 21.51 12.69 -0.96
CA MET A 105 20.44 12.83 0.02
C MET A 105 20.86 12.25 1.38
N LYS A 106 21.36 13.09 2.28
CA LYS A 106 21.87 12.70 3.61
C LYS A 106 20.81 12.11 4.56
N THR A 107 19.54 12.48 4.38
CA THR A 107 18.42 11.95 5.15
C THR A 107 17.28 11.54 4.22
N TYR A 108 16.78 10.32 4.36
CA TYR A 108 15.64 9.84 3.59
C TYR A 108 14.34 9.89 4.41
N PRO A 109 13.19 10.09 3.74
CA PRO A 109 11.89 10.11 4.41
C PRO A 109 11.61 8.80 5.14
N LYS A 110 10.85 8.88 6.24
CA LYS A 110 10.27 7.68 6.86
C LYS A 110 9.35 7.00 5.86
N VAL A 111 9.38 5.67 5.83
CA VAL A 111 8.53 4.89 4.95
C VAL A 111 7.32 4.43 5.73
N VAL A 112 6.12 4.65 5.21
CA VAL A 112 4.87 4.29 5.89
C VAL A 112 3.87 3.66 4.93
N TRP A 113 2.84 3.04 5.48
CA TRP A 113 1.67 2.58 4.74
C TRP A 113 0.52 3.58 4.88
N LEU A 114 -0.22 3.81 3.78
CA LEU A 114 -1.53 4.45 3.83
C LEU A 114 -2.51 3.60 4.63
N ASP A 115 -3.59 4.23 5.10
CA ASP A 115 -4.67 3.57 5.84
C ASP A 115 -5.65 2.78 4.95
N ARG A 116 -5.45 2.76 3.62
CA ARG A 116 -6.43 2.30 2.63
C ARG A 116 -5.83 1.63 1.40
N PHE A 117 -6.62 0.74 0.80
CA PHE A 117 -6.39 0.12 -0.51
C PHE A 117 -6.79 1.10 -1.62
N SER A 118 -5.88 1.98 -2.01
CA SER A 118 -6.12 3.08 -2.95
C SER A 118 -5.49 2.77 -4.30
N THR A 119 -6.30 2.83 -5.35
CA THR A 119 -5.83 2.76 -6.74
C THR A 119 -5.70 4.12 -7.42
N ARG A 120 -6.10 5.20 -6.72
CA ARG A 120 -5.98 6.59 -7.22
C ARG A 120 -4.69 7.28 -6.76
N LYS A 121 -4.22 6.92 -5.58
CA LYS A 121 -2.98 7.39 -4.96
C LYS A 121 -2.19 6.16 -4.54
N LEU A 122 -1.15 5.83 -5.29
CA LEU A 122 -0.36 4.62 -5.15
C LEU A 122 0.78 4.81 -4.14
N ALA A 123 1.40 5.99 -4.16
CA ALA A 123 2.30 6.48 -3.14
C ALA A 123 2.12 8.01 -2.98
N HIS A 124 2.75 8.59 -1.96
CA HIS A 124 2.81 10.05 -1.77
C HIS A 124 3.87 10.44 -0.73
N TYR A 125 4.69 11.41 -1.07
CA TYR A 125 5.60 12.12 -0.18
C TYR A 125 4.91 13.27 0.57
N SER A 126 5.07 13.30 1.89
CA SER A 126 4.57 14.33 2.79
C SER A 126 5.72 15.21 3.28
N LEU A 127 5.82 16.44 2.76
CA LEU A 127 6.84 17.39 3.20
C LEU A 127 6.79 17.67 4.71
N ASN A 128 5.58 17.86 5.28
CA ASN A 128 5.43 18.23 6.70
C ASN A 128 5.89 17.14 7.68
N ARG A 129 5.87 15.87 7.26
CA ARG A 129 6.23 14.74 8.11
C ARG A 129 7.54 14.06 7.70
N ASP A 130 8.10 14.48 6.57
CA ASP A 130 9.19 13.79 5.87
C ASP A 130 8.90 12.28 5.77
N GLU A 131 7.75 11.94 5.17
CA GLU A 131 7.23 10.57 5.07
C GLU A 131 6.83 10.23 3.64
N ILE A 132 7.18 9.02 3.18
CA ILE A 132 6.66 8.44 1.93
C ILE A 132 5.66 7.34 2.30
N ALA A 133 4.41 7.52 1.88
CA ALA A 133 3.31 6.63 2.20
C ALA A 133 2.87 5.82 0.98
N PHE A 134 2.92 4.48 1.07
CA PHE A 134 2.48 3.57 0.00
C PHE A 134 1.08 3.03 0.24
N SER A 135 0.32 2.79 -0.83
CA SER A 135 -1.00 2.19 -0.71
C SER A 135 -0.98 0.72 -0.28
N LEU A 136 -1.98 0.32 0.52
CA LEU A 136 -2.13 -1.06 0.98
C LEU A 136 -2.33 -2.08 -0.15
N ILE A 137 -2.66 -1.65 -1.37
CA ILE A 137 -2.74 -2.58 -2.52
C ILE A 137 -1.40 -3.29 -2.81
N PHE A 138 -0.29 -2.71 -2.34
CA PHE A 138 1.04 -3.30 -2.47
C PHE A 138 1.45 -4.16 -1.26
N ASP A 139 0.68 -4.19 -0.16
CA ASP A 139 0.96 -5.07 0.98
C ASP A 139 0.46 -6.49 0.64
N ARG A 140 1.20 -7.17 -0.25
CA ARG A 140 0.88 -8.50 -0.79
C ARG A 140 2.16 -9.23 -1.19
N LEU A 141 2.14 -10.56 -1.15
CA LEU A 141 3.34 -11.38 -1.40
C LEU A 141 3.92 -11.23 -2.81
N ASN A 142 3.07 -11.03 -3.82
CA ASN A 142 3.46 -10.89 -5.23
C ASN A 142 3.42 -9.44 -5.71
N ALA A 143 3.67 -8.47 -4.82
CA ALA A 143 3.72 -7.06 -5.22
C ALA A 143 4.80 -6.85 -6.31
N PRO A 144 4.49 -6.21 -7.45
CA PRO A 144 5.48 -6.00 -8.51
C PRO A 144 6.63 -5.12 -8.01
N LYS A 145 7.82 -5.73 -7.85
CA LYS A 145 9.00 -5.04 -7.29
C LYS A 145 9.35 -3.78 -8.09
N VAL A 146 9.28 -3.86 -9.42
CA VAL A 146 9.53 -2.74 -10.33
C VAL A 146 8.60 -1.55 -10.05
N LEU A 147 7.32 -1.78 -9.76
CA LEU A 147 6.40 -0.69 -9.44
C LEU A 147 6.72 -0.06 -8.09
N LEU A 148 7.07 -0.87 -7.09
CA LEU A 148 7.48 -0.35 -5.80
C LEU A 148 8.78 0.45 -5.88
N ASP A 149 9.76 0.00 -6.68
CA ASP A 149 11.03 0.72 -6.91
C ASP A 149 10.78 2.06 -7.59
N TYR A 150 9.93 2.06 -8.62
CA TYR A 150 9.55 3.29 -9.32
C TYR A 150 8.82 4.27 -8.41
N LEU A 151 7.84 3.80 -7.63
CA LEU A 151 7.11 4.65 -6.70
C LEU A 151 8.04 5.23 -5.63
N ALA A 152 8.95 4.43 -5.07
CA ALA A 152 9.99 4.92 -4.17
C ALA A 152 10.81 6.05 -4.82
N PHE A 153 11.25 5.86 -6.07
CA PHE A 153 12.01 6.85 -6.81
C PHE A 153 11.20 8.13 -7.05
N HIS A 154 9.94 8.00 -7.50
CA HIS A 154 9.05 9.14 -7.77
C HIS A 154 8.84 10.01 -6.52
N GLU A 155 8.61 9.37 -5.37
CA GLU A 155 8.37 10.08 -4.13
C GLU A 155 9.66 10.68 -3.52
N LEU A 156 10.81 10.05 -3.72
CA LEU A 156 12.11 10.64 -3.39
C LEU A 156 12.44 11.83 -4.30
N LEU A 157 12.07 11.75 -5.59
CA LEU A 157 12.23 12.85 -6.53
C LEU A 157 11.43 14.08 -6.11
N HIS A 158 10.25 13.87 -5.52
CA HIS A 158 9.47 14.96 -4.92
C HIS A 158 10.20 15.65 -3.78
N LYS A 159 10.92 14.90 -2.94
CA LYS A 159 11.76 15.48 -1.88
C LYS A 159 12.95 16.23 -2.48
N ASP A 160 13.62 15.64 -3.45
CA ASP A 160 14.84 16.16 -4.03
C ASP A 160 14.63 17.45 -4.86
N VAL A 161 13.62 17.46 -5.72
CA VAL A 161 13.25 18.66 -6.50
C VAL A 161 12.56 19.71 -5.64
N GLY A 162 11.89 19.28 -4.56
CA GLY A 162 11.10 20.12 -3.69
C GLY A 162 9.79 20.60 -4.35
N ILE A 163 9.06 21.44 -3.62
CA ILE A 163 7.78 21.99 -4.07
C ILE A 163 7.97 23.42 -4.57
N LYS A 164 7.82 23.64 -5.88
CA LYS A 164 7.85 24.99 -6.46
C LYS A 164 6.48 25.65 -6.33
N ARG A 165 6.43 26.85 -5.72
CA ARG A 165 5.24 27.72 -5.69
C ARG A 165 5.39 28.77 -6.79
N GLN A 166 4.48 28.77 -7.76
CA GLN A 166 4.39 29.85 -8.76
C GLN A 166 2.97 30.43 -8.75
N LYS A 167 2.85 31.75 -8.55
CA LYS A 167 1.58 32.51 -8.56
C LYS A 167 0.48 31.88 -7.68
N GLY A 168 0.83 31.46 -6.46
CA GLY A 168 -0.10 30.83 -5.51
C GLY A 168 -0.48 29.38 -5.82
N ARG A 169 -0.03 28.80 -6.95
CA ARG A 169 -0.21 27.38 -7.27
C ARG A 169 1.04 26.58 -6.92
N ILE A 170 0.81 25.42 -6.31
CA ILE A 170 1.83 24.41 -6.05
C ILE A 170 1.95 23.54 -7.30
N SER A 171 3.14 23.48 -7.91
CA SER A 171 3.43 22.53 -8.99
C SER A 171 4.46 21.52 -8.50
N ALA A 172 4.00 20.30 -8.20
CA ALA A 172 4.84 19.20 -7.75
C ALA A 172 5.51 18.46 -8.92
N HIS A 173 4.92 18.51 -10.12
CA HIS A 173 5.40 17.85 -11.35
C HIS A 173 5.75 18.87 -12.43
N GLY A 174 6.64 19.82 -12.11
CA GLY A 174 7.16 20.81 -13.06
C GLY A 174 8.06 20.21 -14.15
N PRO A 175 8.56 21.02 -15.10
CA PRO A 175 9.44 20.56 -16.17
C PRO A 175 10.68 19.79 -15.67
N ASP A 176 11.38 20.30 -14.66
CA ASP A 176 12.57 19.66 -14.10
C ASP A 176 12.25 18.29 -13.49
N PHE A 177 11.11 18.18 -12.79
CA PHE A 177 10.63 16.92 -12.25
C PHE A 177 10.41 15.92 -13.38
N LYS A 178 9.65 16.31 -14.40
CA LYS A 178 9.34 15.43 -15.55
C LYS A 178 10.57 15.03 -16.34
N ALA A 179 11.57 15.90 -16.46
CA ALA A 179 12.82 15.59 -17.12
C ALA A 179 13.57 14.48 -16.37
N ARG A 180 13.76 14.65 -15.05
CA ARG A 180 14.44 13.67 -14.21
C ARG A 180 13.67 12.38 -14.01
N GLU A 181 12.35 12.46 -13.97
CA GLU A 181 11.50 11.27 -13.87
C GLU A 181 11.68 10.34 -15.08
N ARG A 182 11.86 10.92 -16.29
CA ARG A 182 12.12 10.17 -17.53
C ARG A 182 13.46 9.45 -17.56
N GLU A 183 14.39 9.81 -16.68
CA GLU A 183 15.69 9.13 -16.55
C GLU A 183 15.57 7.78 -15.82
N TYR A 184 14.40 7.49 -15.22
CA TYR A 184 14.16 6.20 -14.58
C TYR A 184 14.24 5.05 -15.61
N PRO A 185 15.01 3.98 -15.34
CA PRO A 185 15.11 2.83 -16.23
C PRO A 185 13.74 2.18 -16.49
N GLY A 186 13.36 2.06 -17.76
CA GLY A 186 12.07 1.49 -18.14
C GLY A 186 10.87 2.39 -17.84
N PHE A 187 11.06 3.71 -17.76
CA PHE A 187 10.00 4.68 -17.47
C PHE A 187 8.77 4.53 -18.37
N LYS A 188 8.96 4.23 -19.66
CA LYS A 188 7.86 4.12 -20.63
C LYS A 188 6.94 2.92 -20.35
N GLU A 189 7.46 1.90 -19.71
CA GLU A 189 6.78 0.65 -19.40
C GLU A 189 6.00 0.71 -18.07
N ILE A 190 6.32 1.69 -17.21
CA ILE A 190 5.74 1.81 -15.87
C ILE A 190 4.23 2.05 -15.90
N GLU A 191 3.76 3.05 -16.64
CA GLU A 191 2.31 3.38 -16.69
C GLU A 191 1.47 2.20 -17.22
N PRO A 192 1.84 1.54 -18.33
CA PRO A 192 1.19 0.29 -18.74
C PRO A 192 1.19 -0.80 -17.65
N LEU A 193 2.30 -0.94 -16.92
CA LEU A 193 2.45 -1.93 -15.85
C LEU A 193 1.54 -1.61 -14.66
N ILE A 194 1.41 -0.34 -14.28
CA ILE A 194 0.44 0.13 -13.26
C ILE A 194 -0.98 -0.25 -13.68
N HIS A 195 -1.37 0.04 -14.92
CA HIS A 195 -2.71 -0.29 -15.40
C HIS A 195 -3.00 -1.79 -15.37
N ARG A 196 -2.05 -2.63 -15.79
CA ARG A 196 -2.15 -4.09 -15.70
C ARG A 196 -2.28 -4.55 -14.24
N PHE A 197 -1.47 -4.00 -13.34
CA PHE A 197 -1.56 -4.29 -11.92
C PHE A 197 -2.94 -3.93 -11.35
N MET A 198 -3.47 -2.75 -11.69
CA MET A 198 -4.80 -2.30 -11.24
C MET A 198 -5.93 -3.21 -11.73
N ARG A 199 -5.79 -3.82 -12.91
CA ARG A 199 -6.78 -4.77 -13.44
C ARG A 199 -6.65 -6.18 -12.87
N GLY A 200 -5.50 -6.52 -12.29
CA GLY A 200 -5.21 -7.87 -11.78
C GLY A 200 -4.56 -8.77 -12.83
N ASP A 201 -3.89 -8.19 -13.83
CA ASP A 201 -3.26 -8.90 -14.96
C ASP A 201 -1.78 -9.26 -14.68
N LEU A 202 -1.37 -9.28 -13.40
CA LEU A 202 0.00 -9.51 -12.91
C LEU A 202 0.03 -10.49 -11.73
#